data_AF-A0AAD7ZQL5-F1
#
_entry.id   AF-A0AAD7ZQL5-F1
#
_cell.length_a   1.000
_cell.length_b   1.000
_cell.length_c   1.000
_cell.angle_alpha   90.00
_cell.angle_beta   90.00
_cell.angle_gamma   90.00
#
_symmetry.space_group_name_H-M   'P 1'
#
loop_
_entity.id
_entity.type
_entity.pdbx_description
1 polymer ?
#
loop_
_entity_poly.entity_id
_entity_poly.type
_entity_poly.pdbx_seq_one_letter_code
_entity_poly.pdbx_strand_id
1 'polypeptide(L)'
;NAGWSYRRSFSTSLLTCHSYDPDGKTTVQVLNKELETLMIDSYSQVGFRLNNGMFILGPMAIFPRTVLSWNIGIVEDINEESLSLFCLLEPKPDILVLGVGDATNSTRLNKQVLSYMVKNRINIEVLPTEQACATFNFLNAERRHIAGALIPPLALRPTEEDILLTKIKQKKFLLTQDD
;
A
#
# COMPACT_ATOMS: atom_id res chain seq x y z
N ASN A 1 -3.83 -55.32 -20.84
CA ASN A 1 -2.41 -54.96 -20.74
C ASN A 1 -2.21 -53.55 -21.28
N ALA A 2 -1.44 -52.76 -20.54
CA ALA A 2 -1.09 -51.34 -20.69
C ALA A 2 -0.94 -50.82 -22.13
N GLY A 3 -1.11 -49.54 -22.46
CA GLY A 3 -1.26 -48.32 -21.66
C GLY A 3 -0.69 -47.13 -22.48
N TRP A 4 -0.87 -45.93 -21.92
CA TRP A 4 -0.13 -44.68 -22.20
C TRP A 4 -0.58 -43.80 -23.39
N SER A 5 -1.27 -42.72 -23.01
CA SER A 5 -1.22 -41.40 -23.66
C SER A 5 0.22 -40.87 -23.76
N TYR A 6 0.53 -40.06 -24.77
CA TYR A 6 1.30 -38.82 -24.53
C TYR A 6 1.10 -37.76 -25.64
N ARG A 7 1.34 -36.53 -25.21
CA ARG A 7 0.91 -35.20 -25.67
C ARG A 7 1.41 -34.71 -27.04
N ARG A 8 0.56 -33.84 -27.61
CA ARG A 8 0.79 -32.57 -28.36
C ARG A 8 2.17 -32.34 -29.00
N SER A 9 2.15 -32.06 -30.30
CA SER A 9 2.90 -30.94 -30.86
C SER A 9 2.24 -30.49 -32.18
N PHE A 10 1.63 -29.31 -32.19
CA PHE A 10 1.36 -28.63 -33.45
C PHE A 10 2.56 -27.74 -33.74
N SER A 11 3.44 -28.27 -34.58
CA SER A 11 4.53 -27.52 -35.19
C SER A 11 3.99 -26.77 -36.42
N THR A 12 4.26 -25.47 -36.42
CA THR A 12 4.50 -24.56 -37.55
C THR A 12 3.77 -24.78 -38.88
N SER A 13 3.01 -23.78 -39.30
CA SER A 13 2.76 -23.51 -40.71
C SER A 13 2.98 -22.02 -41.02
N LEU A 14 4.21 -21.76 -41.46
CA LEU A 14 4.60 -20.91 -42.60
C LEU A 14 3.84 -19.60 -42.78
N LEU A 15 4.38 -18.53 -42.21
CA LEU A 15 4.21 -17.19 -42.77
C LEU A 15 5.08 -17.07 -44.02
N THR A 16 4.39 -16.71 -45.09
CA THR A 16 4.89 -16.32 -46.39
C THR A 16 6.04 -15.31 -46.26
N CYS A 17 7.08 -15.57 -47.05
CA CYS A 17 8.20 -14.68 -47.29
C CYS A 17 7.69 -13.28 -47.71
N HIS A 18 7.96 -12.29 -46.86
CA HIS A 18 8.03 -10.89 -47.26
C HIS A 18 9.37 -10.33 -46.80
N SER A 19 9.96 -9.57 -47.71
CA SER A 19 11.37 -9.21 -47.81
C SER A 19 11.94 -8.59 -46.54
N TYR A 20 13.16 -9.03 -46.22
CA TYR A 20 14.02 -8.55 -45.15
C TYR A 20 14.56 -7.15 -45.50
N ASP A 21 14.38 -6.16 -44.63
CA ASP A 21 15.05 -4.85 -44.70
C ASP A 21 15.92 -4.72 -43.42
N PRO A 22 17.24 -5.01 -43.47
CA PRO A 22 17.98 -5.36 -42.27
C PRO A 22 18.84 -4.22 -41.73
N ASP A 23 18.23 -3.10 -41.32
CA ASP A 23 18.89 -2.19 -40.37
C ASP A 23 17.91 -1.42 -39.47
N GLY A 24 16.71 -1.95 -39.29
CA GLY A 24 15.68 -1.43 -38.39
C GLY A 24 15.45 -2.33 -37.17
N LYS A 25 16.51 -2.70 -36.44
CA LYS A 25 16.37 -3.42 -35.16
C LYS A 25 15.61 -2.54 -34.18
N THR A 26 14.28 -2.65 -34.19
CA THR A 26 13.42 -2.05 -33.18
C THR A 26 13.63 -2.88 -31.93
N THR A 27 14.61 -2.48 -31.12
CA THR A 27 14.79 -3.05 -29.79
C THR A 27 13.56 -2.64 -29.00
N VAL A 28 12.58 -3.54 -28.91
CA VAL A 28 11.51 -3.44 -27.93
C VAL A 28 12.16 -3.66 -26.57
N GLN A 29 12.71 -2.58 -26.00
CA GLN A 29 13.01 -2.56 -24.58
C GLN A 29 11.65 -2.54 -23.90
N VAL A 30 11.17 -3.71 -23.51
CA VAL A 30 10.08 -3.82 -22.54
C VAL A 30 10.64 -3.19 -21.28
N LEU A 31 10.43 -1.87 -21.15
CA LEU A 31 10.77 -1.10 -19.97
C LEU A 31 9.79 -1.52 -18.89
N ASN A 32 10.06 -2.66 -18.27
CA ASN A 32 9.42 -3.06 -17.03
C ASN A 32 9.96 -2.13 -15.93
N LYS A 33 9.54 -0.85 -15.96
CA LYS A 33 9.62 0.00 -14.79
C LYS A 33 8.66 -0.60 -13.79
N GLU A 34 9.16 -1.51 -12.97
CA GLU A 34 8.50 -1.86 -11.72
C GLU A 34 8.36 -0.53 -10.95
N LEU A 35 7.21 0.14 -11.10
CA LEU A 35 6.93 1.33 -10.31
C LEU A 35 6.94 0.87 -8.85
N GLU A 36 7.93 1.33 -8.10
CA GLU A 36 8.03 1.09 -6.68
C GLU A 36 6.72 1.50 -6.01
N THR A 37 6.19 0.60 -5.19
CA THR A 37 4.98 0.86 -4.43
C THR A 37 5.31 1.76 -3.24
N LEU A 38 4.38 2.64 -2.87
CA LEU A 38 4.51 3.48 -1.68
C LEU A 38 4.38 2.60 -0.43
N MET A 39 5.35 2.71 0.46
CA MET A 39 5.38 2.01 1.73
C MET A 39 5.49 3.02 2.86
N ILE A 40 4.93 2.68 4.02
CA ILE A 40 5.00 3.51 5.21
C ILE A 40 6.22 3.08 6.03
N ASP A 41 7.19 3.97 6.17
CA ASP A 41 8.44 3.68 6.88
C ASP A 41 8.32 3.95 8.37
N SER A 42 7.68 5.07 8.73
CA SER A 42 7.53 5.48 10.13
C SER A 42 6.36 6.44 10.29
N TYR A 43 5.89 6.58 11.52
CA TYR A 43 4.83 7.50 11.88
C TYR A 43 5.22 8.32 13.12
N SER A 44 4.49 9.40 13.33
CA SER A 44 4.64 10.34 14.44
C SER A 44 3.27 10.86 14.85
N GLN A 45 3.20 11.65 15.91
CA GLN A 45 1.94 12.27 16.34
C GLN A 45 1.39 13.30 15.34
N VAL A 46 2.24 13.77 14.42
CA VAL A 46 1.86 14.78 13.43
C VAL A 46 1.61 14.20 12.03
N GLY A 47 1.95 12.93 11.79
CA GLY A 47 1.84 12.35 10.44
C GLY A 47 2.81 11.20 10.15
N PHE A 48 3.04 10.93 8.86
CA PHE A 48 3.63 9.70 8.35
C PHE A 48 4.79 9.96 7.39
N ARG A 49 5.79 9.09 7.41
CA ARG A 49 6.92 9.09 6.49
C ARG A 49 6.83 7.89 5.55
N LEU A 50 7.07 8.13 4.27
CA LEU A 50 7.05 7.12 3.23
C LEU A 50 8.46 6.76 2.77
N ASN A 51 8.60 5.58 2.15
CA ASN A 51 9.85 5.05 1.60
C ASN A 51 10.54 5.95 0.57
N ASN A 52 9.78 6.75 -0.16
CA ASN A 52 10.31 7.72 -1.13
C ASN A 52 10.84 9.02 -0.48
N GLY A 53 10.87 9.10 0.86
CA GLY A 53 11.33 10.25 1.63
C GLY A 53 10.26 11.32 1.89
N MET A 54 9.05 11.19 1.33
CA MET A 54 7.95 12.12 1.58
C MET A 54 7.46 12.03 3.03
N PHE A 55 7.05 13.18 3.58
CA PHE A 55 6.42 13.28 4.89
C PHE A 55 5.04 13.92 4.75
N ILE A 56 4.01 13.19 5.16
CA ILE A 56 2.61 13.62 5.07
C ILE A 56 2.16 14.05 6.46
N LEU A 57 1.65 15.27 6.56
CA LEU A 57 1.13 15.84 7.80
C LEU A 57 -0.36 15.50 7.95
N GLY A 58 -0.74 15.08 9.14
CA GLY A 58 -2.12 14.76 9.51
C GLY A 58 -2.61 13.41 8.97
N PRO A 59 -3.94 13.21 8.96
CA PRO A 59 -4.54 12.01 8.40
C PRO A 59 -4.35 11.90 6.90
N MET A 60 -4.20 10.67 6.41
CA MET A 60 -3.89 10.40 5.03
C MET A 60 -4.64 9.19 4.47
N ALA A 61 -4.97 9.29 3.19
CA ALA A 61 -5.45 8.20 2.36
C ALA A 61 -4.31 7.74 1.45
N ILE A 62 -3.89 6.49 1.59
CA ILE A 62 -2.78 5.90 0.84
C ILE A 62 -3.25 4.79 -0.08
N PHE A 63 -2.68 4.74 -1.27
CA PHE A 63 -2.85 3.72 -2.28
C PHE A 63 -1.45 3.23 -2.68
N PRO A 64 -1.35 2.09 -3.40
CA PRO A 64 -0.07 1.51 -3.79
C PRO A 64 0.88 2.47 -4.51
N ARG A 65 0.36 3.50 -5.17
CA ARG A 65 1.16 4.46 -5.98
C ARG A 65 0.89 5.93 -5.67
N THR A 66 -0.09 6.23 -4.82
CA THR A 66 -0.52 7.61 -4.57
C THR A 66 -0.85 7.80 -3.10
N VAL A 67 -0.73 9.03 -2.63
CA VAL A 67 -1.12 9.44 -1.29
C VAL A 67 -1.87 10.76 -1.37
N LEU A 68 -2.91 10.89 -0.56
CA LEU A 68 -3.79 12.05 -0.48
C LEU A 68 -3.96 12.43 0.99
N SER A 69 -4.11 13.72 1.27
CA SER A 69 -4.53 14.17 2.60
C SER A 69 -5.99 13.78 2.80
N TRP A 70 -6.30 13.19 3.95
CA TRP A 70 -7.65 12.77 4.29
C TRP A 70 -8.27 13.80 5.22
N ASN A 71 -9.37 14.43 4.78
CA ASN A 71 -9.98 15.56 5.47
C ASN A 71 -10.87 15.11 6.64
N ILE A 72 -10.24 14.65 7.71
CA ILE A 72 -10.88 14.33 8.99
C ILE A 72 -9.96 14.82 10.13
N GLY A 73 -10.53 15.12 11.30
CA GLY A 73 -9.74 15.47 12.49
C GLY A 73 -9.61 14.29 13.44
N ILE A 74 -10.75 13.65 13.74
CA ILE A 74 -10.87 12.55 14.71
C ILE A 74 -11.64 11.37 14.13
N VAL A 75 -11.64 10.25 14.84
CA VAL A 75 -12.29 8.98 14.42
C VAL A 75 -13.81 9.16 14.29
N GLU A 76 -14.39 10.04 15.10
CA GLU A 76 -15.83 10.37 15.09
C GLU A 76 -16.27 11.09 13.81
N ASP A 77 -15.35 11.74 13.10
CA ASP A 77 -15.64 12.43 11.83
C ASP A 77 -15.78 11.46 10.65
N ILE A 78 -15.50 10.17 10.86
CA ILE A 78 -15.56 9.15 9.82
C ILE A 78 -17.03 8.85 9.50
N ASN A 79 -17.43 9.26 8.30
CA ASN A 79 -18.75 9.06 7.72
C ASN A 79 -18.66 8.59 6.25
N GLU A 80 -19.81 8.37 5.62
CA GLU A 80 -19.90 7.89 4.23
C GLU A 80 -19.23 8.86 3.24
N GLU A 81 -19.35 10.17 3.46
CA GLU A 81 -18.73 11.20 2.60
C GLU A 81 -17.20 11.17 2.72
N SER A 82 -16.67 11.03 3.92
CA SER A 82 -15.23 10.94 4.19
C SER A 82 -14.59 9.71 3.54
N LEU A 83 -15.36 8.63 3.35
CA LEU A 83 -14.91 7.38 2.74
C LEU A 83 -15.30 7.24 1.26
N SER A 84 -16.09 8.18 0.74
CA SER A 84 -16.58 8.16 -0.65
C SER A 84 -15.44 8.11 -1.66
N LEU A 85 -14.30 8.74 -1.36
CA LEU A 85 -13.08 8.70 -2.18
C LEU A 85 -12.68 7.26 -2.54
N PHE A 86 -12.69 6.35 -1.57
CA PHE A 86 -12.32 4.94 -1.80
C PHE A 86 -13.33 4.20 -2.66
N CYS A 87 -14.57 4.67 -2.70
CA CYS A 87 -15.65 4.06 -3.47
C CYS A 87 -15.72 4.57 -4.92
N LEU A 88 -15.17 5.76 -5.19
CA LEU A 88 -15.22 6.43 -6.50
C LEU A 88 -14.03 6.12 -7.40
N LEU A 89 -12.92 5.66 -6.84
CA LEU A 89 -11.71 5.35 -7.60
C LEU A 89 -11.83 4.01 -8.34
N GLU A 90 -11.27 3.97 -9.55
CA GLU A 90 -11.13 2.76 -10.36
C GLU A 90 -9.63 2.44 -10.60
N PRO A 91 -9.17 1.19 -10.35
CA PRO A 91 -9.95 0.08 -9.82
C PRO A 91 -10.31 0.28 -8.35
N LYS A 92 -11.48 -0.23 -7.96
CA LYS A 92 -11.93 -0.21 -6.57
C LYS A 92 -11.01 -1.06 -5.68
N PRO A 93 -10.61 -0.58 -4.49
CA PRO A 93 -9.87 -1.40 -3.55
C PRO A 93 -10.75 -2.53 -2.99
N ASP A 94 -10.18 -3.73 -2.90
CA ASP A 94 -10.83 -4.89 -2.29
C ASP A 94 -10.85 -4.77 -0.76
N ILE A 95 -9.79 -4.17 -0.20
CA ILE A 95 -9.57 -4.00 1.24
C ILE A 95 -9.21 -2.54 1.54
N LEU A 96 -9.90 -1.96 2.51
CA LEU A 96 -9.54 -0.69 3.14
C LEU A 96 -9.02 -0.97 4.55
N VAL A 97 -7.76 -0.65 4.81
CA VAL A 97 -7.18 -0.67 6.16
C VAL A 97 -7.38 0.71 6.79
N LEU A 98 -8.17 0.77 7.86
CA LEU A 98 -8.49 1.99 8.60
C LEU A 98 -7.70 2.04 9.91
N GLY A 99 -6.71 2.92 9.97
CA GLY A 99 -5.90 3.24 11.14
C GLY A 99 -6.53 4.35 11.97
N VAL A 100 -7.07 4.02 13.14
CA VAL A 100 -7.84 4.95 14.00
C VAL A 100 -6.99 5.73 15.02
N GLY A 101 -5.67 5.76 14.84
CA GLY A 101 -4.75 6.30 15.83
C GLY A 101 -4.50 5.29 16.95
N ASP A 102 -4.89 5.66 18.16
CA ASP A 102 -4.67 4.85 19.36
C ASP A 102 -5.67 3.69 19.50
N ALA A 103 -5.24 2.62 20.16
CA ALA A 103 -6.02 1.39 20.33
C ALA A 103 -7.35 1.57 21.08
N THR A 104 -7.49 2.65 21.86
CA THR A 104 -8.72 2.97 22.60
C THR A 104 -9.89 3.37 21.68
N ASN A 105 -9.58 3.82 20.46
CA ASN A 105 -10.57 4.38 19.54
C ASN A 105 -11.14 3.33 18.56
N SER A 106 -10.56 2.12 18.51
CA SER A 106 -10.94 1.08 17.54
C SER A 106 -12.34 0.50 17.76
N THR A 107 -12.93 0.63 18.95
CA THR A 107 -14.18 -0.05 19.32
C THR A 107 -15.45 0.71 18.90
N ARG A 108 -15.35 1.87 18.22
CA ARG A 108 -16.48 2.80 18.02
C ARG A 108 -16.83 3.17 16.58
N LEU A 109 -16.44 2.41 15.57
CA LEU A 109 -16.92 2.71 14.21
C LEU A 109 -18.43 2.53 14.09
N ASN A 110 -19.08 3.53 13.48
CA ASN A 110 -20.51 3.54 13.27
C ASN A 110 -20.93 2.37 12.35
N LYS A 111 -21.97 1.63 12.75
CA LYS A 111 -22.56 0.54 11.95
C LYS A 111 -22.99 1.00 10.56
N GLN A 112 -23.39 2.26 10.40
CA GLN A 112 -23.75 2.84 9.10
C GLN A 112 -22.57 2.84 8.13
N VAL A 113 -21.38 3.23 8.60
CA VAL A 113 -20.14 3.22 7.81
C VAL A 113 -19.80 1.80 7.35
N LEU A 114 -19.88 0.82 8.25
CA LEU A 114 -19.64 -0.58 7.90
C LEU A 114 -20.64 -1.06 6.82
N SER A 115 -21.92 -0.73 6.98
CA SER A 115 -22.95 -1.08 5.98
C SER A 115 -22.71 -0.41 4.63
N TYR A 116 -22.30 0.85 4.62
CA TYR A 116 -21.93 1.60 3.41
C TYR A 116 -20.77 0.93 2.66
N MET A 117 -19.73 0.51 3.38
CA MET A 117 -18.57 -0.17 2.78
C MET A 117 -18.93 -1.54 2.21
N VAL A 118 -19.76 -2.32 2.92
CA VAL A 118 -20.26 -3.61 2.44
C VAL A 118 -21.09 -3.46 1.16
N LYS A 119 -21.99 -2.45 1.10
CA LYS A 119 -22.74 -2.14 -0.13
C LYS A 119 -21.82 -1.81 -1.31
N ASN A 120 -20.70 -1.17 -1.00
CA ASN A 120 -19.65 -0.85 -1.94
C ASN A 120 -18.70 -2.02 -2.26
N ARG A 121 -18.88 -3.20 -1.66
CA ARG A 121 -18.00 -4.37 -1.85
C ARG A 121 -16.53 -4.10 -1.48
N ILE A 122 -16.29 -3.23 -0.49
CA ILE A 122 -14.96 -3.00 0.07
C ILE A 122 -14.95 -3.62 1.46
N ASN A 123 -14.00 -4.53 1.72
CA ASN A 123 -13.80 -5.05 3.06
C ASN A 123 -13.04 -4.03 3.89
N ILE A 124 -13.48 -3.75 5.12
CA ILE A 124 -12.83 -2.77 5.99
C ILE A 124 -12.18 -3.47 7.18
N GLU A 125 -10.90 -3.17 7.41
CA GLU A 125 -10.13 -3.67 8.54
C GLU A 125 -9.75 -2.51 9.45
N VAL A 126 -10.20 -2.55 10.71
CA VAL A 126 -10.06 -1.43 11.64
C VAL A 126 -8.99 -1.78 12.65
N LEU A 127 -7.90 -1.03 12.65
CA LEU A 127 -6.73 -1.33 13.46
C LEU A 127 -6.17 -0.06 14.13
N PRO A 128 -5.42 -0.20 15.24
CA PRO A 128 -4.53 0.85 15.69
C PRO A 128 -3.55 1.24 14.58
N THR A 129 -3.13 2.51 14.52
CA THR A 129 -2.33 3.01 13.40
C THR A 129 -1.02 2.26 13.21
N GLU A 130 -0.36 1.85 14.29
CA GLU A 130 0.85 1.01 14.24
C GLU A 130 0.63 -0.29 13.45
N GLN A 131 -0.42 -1.03 13.80
CA GLN A 131 -0.79 -2.28 13.13
C GLN A 131 -1.30 -2.02 11.71
N ALA A 132 -2.07 -0.96 11.52
CA ALA A 132 -2.58 -0.55 10.22
C ALA A 132 -1.45 -0.27 9.21
N CYS A 133 -0.37 0.39 9.64
CA CYS A 133 0.80 0.65 8.79
C CYS A 133 1.45 -0.67 8.35
N ALA A 134 1.64 -1.61 9.27
CA ALA A 134 2.22 -2.91 8.98
C ALA A 134 1.34 -3.74 8.04
N THR A 135 0.03 -3.80 8.30
CA THR A 135 -0.94 -4.52 7.47
C THR A 135 -1.03 -3.94 6.07
N PHE A 136 -1.06 -2.60 5.94
CA PHE A 136 -1.03 -1.93 4.64
C PHE A 136 0.23 -2.32 3.87
N ASN A 137 1.40 -2.20 4.48
CA ASN A 137 2.68 -2.55 3.86
C ASN A 137 2.70 -4.01 3.39
N PHE A 138 2.25 -4.94 4.24
CA PHE A 138 2.20 -6.36 3.91
C PHE A 138 1.31 -6.64 2.69
N LEU A 139 0.06 -6.17 2.71
CA LEU A 139 -0.90 -6.39 1.62
C LEU A 139 -0.51 -5.66 0.33
N ASN A 140 0.13 -4.50 0.46
CA ASN A 140 0.66 -3.75 -0.67
C ASN A 140 1.86 -4.46 -1.32
N ALA A 141 2.74 -5.07 -0.51
CA ALA A 141 3.84 -5.90 -1.00
C ALA A 141 3.34 -7.16 -1.72
N GLU A 142 2.21 -7.74 -1.30
CA GLU A 142 1.50 -8.82 -2.01
C GLU A 142 0.84 -8.36 -3.32
N ARG A 143 0.95 -7.07 -3.70
CA ARG A 143 0.34 -6.46 -4.89
C ARG A 143 -1.18 -6.63 -4.94
N ARG A 144 -1.85 -6.62 -3.78
CA ARG A 144 -3.32 -6.63 -3.70
C ARG A 144 -3.88 -5.22 -3.96
N HIS A 145 -5.13 -5.14 -4.40
CA HIS A 145 -5.82 -3.85 -4.52
C HIS A 145 -6.27 -3.39 -3.13
N ILE A 146 -5.37 -2.69 -2.45
CA ILE A 146 -5.58 -2.17 -1.11
C ILE A 146 -5.63 -0.64 -1.12
N ALA A 147 -6.39 -0.08 -0.19
CA ALA A 147 -6.25 1.30 0.23
C ALA A 147 -6.01 1.36 1.75
N GLY A 148 -5.36 2.41 2.21
CA GLY A 148 -5.20 2.75 3.62
C GLY A 148 -5.84 4.10 3.92
N ALA A 149 -6.50 4.21 5.06
CA ALA A 149 -6.99 5.47 5.62
C ALA A 149 -6.42 5.56 7.04
N LEU A 150 -5.47 6.45 7.28
CA LEU A 150 -4.66 6.44 8.50
C LEU A 150 -4.73 7.77 9.22
N ILE A 151 -5.00 7.73 10.51
CA ILE A 151 -4.95 8.87 11.43
C ILE A 151 -3.66 8.75 12.26
N PRO A 152 -2.84 9.80 12.39
CA PRO A 152 -1.66 9.74 13.26
C PRO A 152 -2.10 9.50 14.72
N PRO A 153 -1.38 8.65 15.49
CA PRO A 153 -1.73 8.38 16.87
C PRO A 153 -1.48 9.62 17.75
N LEU A 154 -2.27 9.81 18.81
CA LEU A 154 -2.05 10.92 19.74
C LEU A 154 -0.88 10.60 20.68
N ALA A 155 -0.68 9.34 21.02
CA ALA A 155 0.41 8.89 21.87
C ALA A 155 1.35 7.95 21.11
N LEU A 156 2.66 8.22 21.16
CA LEU A 156 3.67 7.28 20.71
C LEU A 156 4.04 6.35 21.86
N ARG A 157 3.87 5.05 21.66
CA ARG A 157 4.39 4.00 22.55
C ARG A 157 5.55 3.31 21.85
N PRO A 158 6.78 3.86 21.92
CA PRO A 158 7.93 3.27 21.25
C PRO A 158 8.22 1.89 21.84
N THR A 159 8.42 0.90 20.96
CA THR A 159 8.83 -0.44 21.35
C THR A 159 10.32 -0.44 21.68
N GLU A 160 10.79 -1.44 22.45
CA GLU A 160 12.23 -1.59 22.76
C GLU A 160 13.10 -1.63 21.50
N GLU A 161 12.59 -2.24 20.42
CA GLU A 161 13.22 -2.29 19.10
C GLU A 161 13.39 -0.90 18.49
N ASP A 162 12.37 -0.03 18.56
CA ASP A 162 12.43 1.36 18.06
C ASP A 162 13.50 2.17 18.78
N ILE A 163 13.57 2.00 20.11
CA ILE A 163 14.56 2.65 20.96
C ILE A 163 15.97 2.17 20.58
N LEU A 164 16.14 0.87 20.37
CA LEU A 164 17.42 0.27 20.02
C LEU A 164 17.89 0.72 18.63
N LEU A 165 17.00 0.71 17.63
CA LEU A 165 17.28 1.21 16.28
C LEU A 165 17.66 2.69 16.28
N THR A 166 16.97 3.50 17.08
CA THR A 166 17.30 4.92 17.24
C THR A 166 18.70 5.11 17.81
N LYS A 167 19.07 4.35 18.86
CA LYS A 167 20.42 4.37 19.43
C LYS A 167 21.49 3.94 18.44
N ILE A 168 21.23 2.89 17.65
CA ILE A 168 22.16 2.43 16.60
C ILE A 168 22.35 3.52 15.54
N LYS A 169 21.26 4.14 15.08
CA LYS A 169 21.29 5.20 14.07
C LYS A 169 22.05 6.43 14.57
N GLN A 170 21.83 6.84 15.83
CA GLN A 170 22.56 7.92 16.47
C GLN A 170 24.06 7.62 16.56
N LYS A 171 24.42 6.41 17.03
CA LYS A 171 25.84 5.98 17.09
C LYS A 171 26.49 6.00 15.71
N LYS A 172 25.81 5.49 14.69
CA LYS A 172 26.31 5.49 13.31
C LYS A 172 26.52 6.92 12.79
N PHE A 173 25.58 7.81 13.07
CA PHE A 173 25.68 9.23 12.67
C PHE A 173 26.90 9.91 13.32
N LEU A 174 27.11 9.69 14.62
CA LEU A 174 28.28 10.22 15.33
C LEU A 174 29.59 9.71 14.72
N LEU A 175 29.67 8.41 14.42
CA LEU A 175 30.85 7.80 13.82
C LEU A 175 31.13 8.27 12.38
N THR A 176 30.12 8.74 11.65
CA THR A 176 30.31 9.25 10.27
C THR A 176 30.72 10.72 10.23
N GLN A 177 30.80 11.41 11.37
CA GLN A 177 31.32 12.78 11.46
C GLN A 177 32.83 12.84 11.79
N ASP A 178 33.43 11.69 12.14
CA ASP A 178 34.84 11.58 12.52
C ASP A 178 35.76 11.13 11.36
N ASP A 179 35.21 10.93 10.14
CA ASP A 179 35.92 10.60 8.88
C ASP A 179 35.86 11.76 7.86
#